data_AF-A0A813HR76-F1
#
_entry.id   AF-A0A813HR76-F1
#
_cell.length_a   1.000
_cell.length_b   1.000
_cell.length_c   1.000
_cell.angle_alpha   90.00
_cell.angle_beta   90.00
_cell.angle_gamma   90.00
#
_symmetry.space_group_name_H-M   'P 1'
#
loop_
_entity.id
_entity.type
_entity.pdbx_description
1 polymer ?
#
loop_
_entity_poly.entity_id
_entity_poly.type
_entity_poly.pdbx_seq_one_letter_code
_entity_poly.pdbx_strand_id
1 'polypeptide(L)'
;EDSLQVLTVATGTRCIGVGAMMSGKGCVVHDCHAEVLCRRAFQRYLLAEMAGGEGGSGILQRSGSGTSLSWRVRPGVQLHFYVSTLPCGECALAVGTIFS
;
A
#
# COMPACT_ATOMS: atom_id res chain seq x y z
N GLU A 1 16.62 -6.18 18.82
CA GLU A 1 15.34 -5.56 19.20
C GLU A 1 14.46 -5.55 17.97
N ASP A 2 13.24 -6.08 18.06
CA ASP A 2 12.28 -6.08 16.94
C ASP A 2 11.68 -4.66 16.83
N SER A 3 12.35 -3.80 16.05
CA SER A 3 11.88 -2.44 15.80
C SER A 3 10.86 -2.41 14.66
N LEU A 4 9.66 -1.89 14.92
CA LEU A 4 8.66 -1.64 13.89
C LEU A 4 8.81 -0.21 13.36
N GLN A 5 8.76 -0.05 12.04
CA GLN A 5 8.76 1.26 11.38
C GLN A 5 7.45 1.48 10.64
N VAL A 6 6.81 2.62 10.90
CA VAL A 6 5.62 3.03 10.14
C VAL A 6 6.06 3.58 8.79
N LEU A 7 5.67 2.90 7.70
CA LEU A 7 5.96 3.34 6.34
C LEU A 7 4.91 4.32 5.83
N THR A 8 3.63 4.02 6.06
CA THR A 8 2.50 4.81 5.58
C THR A 8 1.35 4.78 6.57
N VAL A 9 0.63 5.90 6.63
CA VAL A 9 -0.59 6.06 7.41
C VAL A 9 -1.61 6.80 6.56
N ALA A 10 -2.88 6.40 6.66
CA ALA A 10 -3.97 7.08 6.00
C ALA A 10 -5.26 6.94 6.83
N THR A 11 -6.20 7.85 6.58
CA THR A 11 -7.56 7.81 7.14
C THR A 11 -8.56 8.09 6.02
N GLY A 12 -9.79 7.64 6.19
CA GLY A 12 -10.88 7.91 5.25
C GLY A 12 -11.88 6.77 5.18
N THR A 13 -13.12 7.12 4.83
CA THR A 13 -14.29 6.20 4.84
C THR A 13 -15.24 6.47 3.68
N ARG A 14 -14.81 7.26 2.69
CA ARG A 14 -15.70 7.79 1.63
C ARG A 14 -15.10 7.57 0.25
N CYS A 15 -15.96 7.33 -0.72
CA CYS A 15 -15.65 7.36 -2.14
C CYS A 15 -16.27 8.60 -2.78
N ILE A 16 -15.74 9.01 -3.93
CA ILE A 16 -16.37 10.08 -4.71
C ILE A 16 -17.63 9.56 -5.40
N GLY A 17 -18.60 10.45 -5.65
CA GLY A 17 -19.77 10.12 -6.45
C GLY A 17 -19.45 9.95 -7.94
N VAL A 18 -20.28 9.20 -8.65
CA VAL A 18 -20.14 8.87 -10.09
C VAL A 18 -19.96 10.11 -10.96
N GLY A 19 -20.63 11.23 -10.64
CA GLY A 19 -20.49 12.49 -11.38
C GLY A 19 -19.08 13.10 -11.33
N ALA A 20 -18.39 12.97 -10.19
CA ALA A 20 -17.01 13.46 -10.03
C ALA A 20 -15.98 12.51 -10.66
N MET A 21 -16.32 11.22 -10.79
CA MET A 21 -15.45 10.19 -11.38
C MET A 21 -15.16 10.45 -12.87
N MET A 22 -16.15 10.95 -13.62
CA MET A 22 -16.05 11.16 -15.07
C MET A 22 -15.32 12.45 -15.47
N SER A 23 -15.04 13.33 -14.50
CA SER A 23 -14.42 14.65 -14.76
C SER A 23 -12.90 14.64 -14.64
N GLY A 24 -12.32 13.56 -14.11
CA GLY A 24 -11.01 13.64 -13.47
C GLY A 24 -9.74 13.49 -14.31
N LYS A 25 -9.79 12.99 -15.56
CA LYS A 25 -8.58 12.71 -16.39
C LYS A 25 -7.42 12.00 -15.63
N GLY A 26 -7.75 11.12 -14.67
CA GLY A 26 -6.75 10.43 -13.83
C GLY A 26 -6.22 11.24 -12.64
N CYS A 27 -6.67 12.47 -12.44
CA CYS A 27 -6.28 13.35 -11.33
C CYS A 27 -7.17 13.21 -10.08
N VAL A 28 -8.21 12.38 -10.13
CA VAL A 28 -9.16 12.21 -9.02
C VAL A 28 -8.98 10.84 -8.37
N VAL A 29 -8.95 10.83 -7.03
CA VAL A 29 -8.96 9.59 -6.26
C VAL A 29 -10.40 9.14 -6.08
N HIS A 30 -10.75 8.00 -6.69
CA HIS A 30 -12.12 7.52 -6.68
C HIS A 30 -12.56 6.95 -5.33
N ASP A 31 -11.63 6.28 -4.66
CA ASP A 31 -11.84 5.59 -3.40
C ASP A 31 -10.85 6.15 -2.36
N CYS A 32 -11.40 6.83 -1.36
CA CYS A 32 -10.66 7.43 -0.26
C CYS A 32 -10.84 6.65 1.04
N HIS A 33 -11.19 5.36 1.00
CA HIS A 33 -11.07 4.51 2.19
C HIS A 33 -9.60 4.46 2.66
N ALA A 34 -9.41 4.42 3.98
CA ALA A 34 -8.09 4.46 4.60
C ALA A 34 -7.15 3.38 4.06
N GLU A 35 -7.65 2.15 3.89
CA GLU A 35 -6.91 1.01 3.37
C GLU A 35 -6.45 1.22 1.92
N VAL A 36 -7.30 1.86 1.09
CA VAL A 36 -7.00 2.14 -0.32
C VAL A 36 -5.94 3.23 -0.41
N LEU A 37 -6.10 4.32 0.36
CA LEU A 37 -5.13 5.39 0.40
C LEU A 37 -3.78 4.93 0.96
N CYS A 38 -3.77 4.13 2.02
CA CYS A 38 -2.57 3.57 2.62
C CYS A 38 -1.80 2.71 1.61
N ARG A 39 -2.50 1.84 0.87
CA ARG A 39 -1.89 1.04 -0.21
C ARG A 39 -1.31 1.92 -1.33
N ARG A 40 -1.99 2.98 -1.75
CA ARG A 40 -1.49 3.91 -2.78
C ARG A 40 -0.26 4.68 -2.30
N ALA A 41 -0.26 5.12 -1.04
CA ALA A 41 0.90 5.74 -0.42
C ALA A 41 2.08 4.75 -0.38
N PHE A 42 1.83 3.48 -0.06
CA PHE A 42 2.84 2.44 0.00
C PHE A 42 3.44 2.15 -1.39
N GLN A 43 2.63 2.15 -2.46
CA GLN A 43 3.14 2.06 -3.82
C GLN A 43 4.06 3.24 -4.18
N ARG A 44 3.69 4.47 -3.79
CA ARG A 44 4.55 5.66 -3.99
C ARG A 44 5.86 5.54 -3.21
N TYR A 45 5.80 5.03 -1.98
CA TYR A 45 6.97 4.74 -1.17
C TYR A 45 7.92 3.76 -1.88
N LEU A 46 7.40 2.63 -2.38
CA LEU A 46 8.21 1.65 -3.12
C LEU A 46 8.84 2.24 -4.39
N LEU A 47 8.10 3.07 -5.13
CA LEU A 47 8.64 3.75 -6.31
C LEU A 47 9.77 4.72 -5.94
N ALA A 48 9.64 5.44 -4.84
CA ALA A 48 10.69 6.31 -4.33
C ALA A 48 11.93 5.52 -3.89
N GLU A 49 11.75 4.39 -3.19
CA GLU A 49 12.84 3.48 -2.83
C GLU A 49 13.59 2.97 -4.07
N MET A 50 12.88 2.56 -5.12
CA MET A 50 13.51 2.10 -6.36
C MET A 50 14.26 3.22 -7.10
N ALA A 51 13.75 4.45 -7.05
CA ALA A 51 14.40 5.61 -7.65
C ALA A 51 15.65 6.06 -6.87
N GLY A 52 15.65 5.89 -5.53
CA GLY A 52 16.78 6.18 -4.65
C GLY A 52 17.96 5.22 -4.77
N GLY A 53 17.80 4.11 -5.52
CA GLY A 53 18.87 3.13 -5.71
C GLY A 53 19.20 2.35 -4.44
N GLU A 54 20.48 2.06 -4.20
CA GLU A 54 20.93 1.34 -2.99
C GLU A 54 21.00 2.21 -1.74
N GLY A 55 20.73 3.52 -1.85
CA GLY A 55 20.71 4.48 -0.73
C GLY A 55 19.34 4.74 -0.10
N GLY A 56 18.31 3.98 -0.50
CA GLY A 56 16.96 4.07 0.09
C GLY A 56 16.89 3.59 1.55
N SER A 57 15.67 3.58 2.11
CA SER A 57 15.34 3.12 3.46
C SER A 57 15.75 1.67 3.76
N GLY A 58 16.14 0.90 2.73
CA GLY A 58 16.68 -0.43 2.88
C GLY A 58 15.63 -1.55 2.91
N ILE A 59 14.35 -1.30 2.63
CA ILE A 59 13.36 -2.40 2.59
C ILE A 59 13.41 -3.22 1.29
N LEU A 60 13.89 -2.60 0.21
CA LEU A 60 14.08 -3.24 -1.09
C LEU A 60 15.57 -3.50 -1.36
N GLN A 61 15.83 -4.57 -2.10
CA GLN A 61 17.12 -4.84 -2.72
C GLN A 61 16.92 -5.15 -4.20
N ARG A 62 17.90 -4.77 -5.01
CA ARG A 62 17.95 -5.16 -6.40
C ARG A 62 18.13 -6.67 -6.51
N SER A 63 17.42 -7.27 -7.45
CA SER A 63 17.47 -8.69 -7.75
C SER A 63 17.58 -8.83 -9.26
N GLY A 64 18.79 -8.81 -9.81
CA GLY A 64 18.96 -8.93 -11.25
C GLY A 64 20.43 -8.87 -11.63
N SER A 65 20.80 -9.71 -12.61
CA SER A 65 22.11 -9.71 -13.25
C SER A 65 21.89 -9.31 -14.70
N GLY A 66 22.45 -8.18 -15.15
CA GLY A 66 22.36 -7.70 -16.53
C GLY A 66 21.39 -6.52 -16.74
N THR A 67 20.69 -6.50 -17.89
CA THR A 67 19.78 -5.41 -18.31
C THR A 67 18.40 -5.47 -17.67
N SER A 68 18.03 -6.58 -17.02
CA SER A 68 16.76 -6.74 -16.33
C SER A 68 16.84 -6.18 -14.92
N LEU A 69 16.23 -5.01 -14.72
CA LEU A 69 16.14 -4.36 -13.42
C LEU A 69 14.91 -4.89 -12.67
N SER A 70 15.12 -5.78 -11.69
CA SER A 70 14.05 -6.23 -10.79
C SER A 70 14.39 -5.92 -9.34
N TRP A 71 13.35 -5.78 -8.52
CA TRP A 71 13.45 -5.43 -7.11
C TRP A 71 12.71 -6.47 -6.28
N ARG A 72 13.24 -6.77 -5.11
CA ARG A 72 12.60 -7.65 -4.13
C ARG A 72 12.69 -7.04 -2.75
N VAL A 73 11.77 -7.42 -1.88
CA VAL A 73 11.88 -7.15 -0.45
C VAL A 73 13.12 -7.87 0.11
N ARG A 74 13.85 -7.21 1.01
CA ARG A 74 15.04 -7.79 1.64
C ARG A 74 14.66 -8.99 2.51
N PRO A 75 15.49 -10.05 2.55
CA PRO A 75 15.33 -11.13 3.51
C PRO A 75 15.25 -10.58 4.94
N GLY A 76 14.32 -11.09 5.74
CA GLY A 76 14.12 -10.66 7.12
C GLY A 76 13.19 -9.45 7.30
N VAL A 77 12.82 -8.73 6.23
CA VAL A 77 11.81 -7.66 6.32
C VAL A 77 10.41 -8.27 6.27
N GLN A 78 9.60 -7.95 7.27
CA GLN A 78 8.17 -8.28 7.31
C GLN A 78 7.35 -7.01 7.10
N LEU A 79 6.29 -7.12 6.29
CA LEU A 79 5.36 -6.04 6.04
C LEU A 79 4.05 -6.35 6.77
N HIS A 80 3.61 -5.40 7.59
CA HIS A 80 2.37 -5.50 8.35
C HIS A 80 1.37 -4.48 7.83
N PHE A 81 0.14 -4.92 7.55
CA PHE A 81 -0.95 -4.04 7.15
C PHE A 81 -2.01 -4.02 8.24
N TYR A 82 -2.32 -2.82 8.74
CA TYR A 82 -3.29 -2.60 9.80
C TYR A 82 -4.41 -1.68 9.30
N VAL A 83 -5.65 -2.06 9.60
CA VAL A 83 -6.85 -1.23 9.41
C VAL A 83 -7.63 -1.26 10.72
N SER A 84 -8.07 -0.09 11.19
CA SER A 84 -8.78 0.05 12.47
C SER A 84 -10.11 -0.70 12.54
N THR A 85 -10.68 -1.01 11.39
CA THR A 85 -11.91 -1.77 11.19
C THR A 85 -11.75 -2.64 9.96
N LEU A 86 -12.55 -3.72 9.85
CA LEU A 86 -12.53 -4.56 8.64
C LEU A 86 -12.81 -3.69 7.40
N PRO A 87 -12.07 -3.89 6.30
CA PRO A 87 -12.30 -3.13 5.07
C PRO A 87 -13.71 -3.39 4.55
N CYS A 88 -14.32 -2.39 3.92
CA CYS A 88 -15.69 -2.51 3.41
C CYS A 88 -15.78 -3.60 2.32
N GLY A 89 -16.89 -4.36 2.28
CA GLY A 89 -17.10 -5.46 1.34
C GLY A 89 -17.23 -6.82 2.04
N GLU A 90 -16.79 -7.90 1.38
CA GLU A 90 -16.88 -9.28 1.90
C GLU A 90 -16.23 -9.46 3.29
N CYS A 91 -15.16 -8.72 3.59
CA CYS A 91 -14.51 -8.76 4.90
C CYS A 91 -15.42 -8.27 6.03
N ALA A 92 -16.31 -7.30 5.77
CA ALA A 92 -17.27 -6.82 6.76
C ALA A 92 -18.53 -7.70 6.85
N LEU A 93 -18.80 -8.53 5.84
CA LEU A 93 -19.88 -9.53 5.84
C LEU A 93 -19.47 -10.83 6.55
N ALA A 94 -18.17 -11.12 6.60
CA ALA A 94 -17.59 -12.31 7.24
C ALA A 94 -17.54 -12.26 8.79
N VAL A 95 -18.15 -11.28 9.45
CA VAL A 95 -18.32 -11.26 10.92
C VAL A 95 -19.21 -12.44 11.40
N GLY A 96 -19.82 -13.20 10.48
CA GLY A 96 -20.49 -14.48 10.76
C GLY A 96 -19.62 -15.74 10.65
N THR A 97 -18.41 -15.69 10.08
CA THR A 97 -17.61 -16.90 9.84
C THR A 97 -16.12 -16.62 9.95
N ILE A 98 -15.60 -16.81 11.16
CA ILE A 98 -14.17 -16.94 11.46
C ILE A 98 -13.68 -18.29 10.91
N PHE A 99 -12.61 -18.31 10.12
CA PHE A 99 -11.67 -19.44 10.02
C PHE A 99 -10.26 -18.83 10.04
N SER A 100 -9.48 -19.04 11.11
CA SER A 100 -8.63 -20.23 11.40
C SER A 100 -7.53 -20.41 10.36
#